data_AF-A0AAN7V748-F1
#
_entry.id   AF-A0AAN7V748-F1
#
_cell.length_a   1.000
_cell.length_b   1.000
_cell.length_c   1.000
_cell.angle_alpha   90.00
_cell.angle_beta   90.00
_cell.angle_gamma   90.00
#
_symmetry.space_group_name_H-M   'P 1'
#
loop_
_entity.id
_entity.type
_entity.pdbx_description
1 polymer ?
#
loop_
_entity_poly.entity_id
_entity_poly.type
_entity_poly.pdbx_seq_one_letter_code
_entity_poly.pdbx_strand_id
1 'polypeptide(L)'
;MFPLKFQLCKTFYFPSVINPFTRSYRRNQKAVRKACRFPLFDLCNFYGVIFGLFGMGVCLYDILNIVQCGRTLPCSCSRGKIDFHLKFLTPEHERDCKLINLVLSFQCYALLVYGTTMKRPNLFLPWLTLYALVIIGDIFVFTMQLFTEGCDFEKRFLSSSLILVYNWLVIFCLFINLKI
;
A
#
# COMPACT_ATOMS: atom_id res chain seq x y z
N MET A 1 17.22 0.63 48.51
CA MET A 1 17.11 1.61 47.40
C MET A 1 17.26 0.82 46.10
N PHE A 2 16.15 0.52 45.42
CA PHE A 2 16.09 -0.46 44.32
C PHE A 2 16.70 0.11 43.02
N PRO A 3 17.62 -0.61 42.34
CA PRO A 3 18.04 -0.24 41.00
C PRO A 3 17.07 -0.83 39.96
N LEU A 4 16.26 0.02 39.33
CA LEU A 4 15.39 -0.38 38.23
C LEU A 4 16.22 -0.50 36.94
N LYS A 5 16.66 -1.72 36.63
CA LYS A 5 17.15 -2.09 35.29
C LYS A 5 15.95 -2.10 34.34
N PHE A 6 15.81 -1.09 33.50
CA PHE A 6 14.92 -1.14 32.34
C PHE A 6 15.49 -2.10 31.28
N GLN A 7 15.27 -3.40 31.45
CA GLN A 7 15.24 -4.34 30.34
C GLN A 7 13.94 -4.07 29.57
N LEU A 8 14.00 -3.21 28.55
CA LEU A 8 12.93 -3.10 27.58
C LEU A 8 12.86 -4.41 26.80
N CYS A 9 11.83 -5.17 27.14
CA CYS A 9 11.51 -6.49 26.64
C CYS A 9 11.49 -6.48 25.11
N LYS A 10 12.28 -7.39 24.53
CA LYS A 10 12.05 -7.89 23.17
C LYS A 10 10.59 -8.35 23.05
N THR A 11 10.14 -8.44 21.80
CA THR A 11 8.93 -9.14 21.34
C THR A 11 7.63 -8.33 21.34
N PHE A 12 7.51 -7.43 20.36
CA PHE A 12 6.20 -7.24 19.72
C PHE A 12 5.87 -8.53 18.96
N TYR A 13 5.08 -9.39 19.61
CA TYR A 13 4.41 -10.53 18.97
C TYR A 13 3.39 -9.98 17.97
N PHE A 14 3.77 -9.90 16.69
CA PHE A 14 2.79 -9.94 15.61
C PHE A 14 2.28 -11.39 15.53
N PRO A 15 0.97 -11.63 15.59
CA PRO A 15 0.42 -12.98 15.65
C PRO A 15 0.74 -13.73 14.35
N SER A 16 1.32 -14.92 14.50
CA SER A 16 1.22 -16.21 13.76
C SER A 16 0.76 -16.32 12.29
N VAL A 17 0.19 -15.31 11.64
CA VAL A 17 -0.27 -15.33 10.23
C VAL A 17 0.90 -15.28 9.23
N ILE A 18 2.09 -14.87 9.67
CA ILE A 18 3.28 -14.66 8.82
C ILE A 18 4.16 -15.92 8.68
N ASN A 19 3.93 -16.97 9.47
CA ASN A 19 4.74 -18.20 9.47
C ASN A 19 4.77 -19.01 8.16
N PRO A 20 3.69 -19.13 7.36
CA PRO A 20 3.79 -19.84 6.09
C PRO A 20 4.57 -19.03 5.03
N PHE A 21 4.44 -17.70 5.04
CA PHE A 21 5.17 -16.81 4.14
C PHE A 21 6.68 -16.83 4.41
N THR A 22 7.10 -16.83 5.69
CA THR A 22 8.53 -16.88 6.05
C THR A 22 9.17 -18.21 5.72
N ARG A 23 8.44 -19.33 5.85
CA ARG A 23 8.95 -20.67 5.52
C ARG A 23 9.09 -20.90 4.03
N SER A 24 8.11 -20.44 3.23
CA SER A 24 8.18 -20.47 1.76
C SER A 24 9.28 -19.55 1.23
N TYR A 25 9.39 -18.33 1.77
CA TYR A 25 10.42 -17.37 1.40
C TYR A 25 11.84 -17.89 1.63
N ARG A 26 12.08 -18.58 2.77
CA ARG A 26 13.40 -19.16 3.08
C ARG A 26 13.86 -20.20 2.04
N ARG A 27 12.92 -20.92 1.43
CA ARG A 27 13.21 -21.96 0.42
C ARG A 27 13.60 -21.35 -0.93
N ASN A 28 13.00 -20.21 -1.28
CA ASN A 28 13.19 -19.54 -2.58
C ASN A 28 14.04 -18.27 -2.52
N GLN A 29 14.70 -18.01 -1.40
CA GLN A 29 15.43 -16.76 -1.16
C GLN A 29 16.51 -16.47 -2.23
N LYS A 30 17.15 -17.52 -2.77
CA LYS A 30 18.14 -17.39 -3.85
C LYS A 30 17.52 -16.91 -5.15
N ALA A 31 16.34 -17.42 -5.52
CA ALA A 31 15.63 -17.01 -6.73
C ALA A 31 15.12 -15.57 -6.62
N VAL A 32 14.53 -15.21 -5.48
CA VAL A 32 14.02 -13.86 -5.24
C VAL A 32 15.16 -12.83 -5.24
N ARG A 33 16.31 -13.14 -4.65
CA ARG A 33 17.50 -12.26 -4.71
C ARG A 33 18.02 -12.08 -6.13
N LYS A 34 17.99 -13.13 -6.96
CA LYS A 34 18.39 -13.03 -8.36
C LYS A 34 17.44 -12.13 -9.14
N ALA A 35 16.14 -12.19 -8.85
CA ALA A 35 15.14 -11.30 -9.44
C ALA A 35 15.29 -9.83 -8.97
N CYS A 36 15.56 -9.59 -7.68
CA CYS A 36 15.76 -8.22 -7.18
C CYS A 36 17.12 -7.60 -7.55
N ARG A 37 18.05 -8.37 -8.14
CA ARG A 37 19.32 -7.85 -8.70
C ARG A 37 19.18 -7.31 -10.12
N PHE A 38 18.01 -7.42 -10.75
CA PHE A 38 17.82 -6.79 -12.05
C PHE A 38 17.91 -5.27 -11.92
N PRO A 39 18.59 -4.57 -12.85
CA PRO A 39 18.83 -3.13 -12.75
C PRO A 39 17.54 -2.29 -12.72
N LEU A 40 16.42 -2.85 -13.19
CA LEU A 40 15.10 -2.22 -13.11
C LEU A 40 14.50 -2.19 -11.69
N PHE A 41 14.99 -3.04 -10.78
CA PHE A 41 14.51 -3.16 -9.39
C PHE A 41 15.59 -2.79 -8.36
N ASP A 42 16.84 -2.64 -8.78
CA ASP A 42 17.95 -2.16 -7.94
C ASP A 42 17.97 -0.62 -7.87
N LEU A 43 16.80 -0.05 -7.53
CA LEU A 43 16.67 1.38 -7.31
C LEU A 43 17.22 1.73 -5.93
N CYS A 44 18.06 2.75 -5.88
CA CYS A 44 18.70 3.20 -4.63
C CYS A 44 17.65 3.51 -3.54
N ASN A 45 18.06 3.45 -2.27
CA ASN A 45 17.23 3.84 -1.10
C ASN A 45 16.51 5.20 -1.27
N PHE A 46 17.09 6.10 -2.07
CA PHE A 46 16.52 7.39 -2.43
C PHE A 46 15.16 7.30 -3.15
N TYR A 47 14.93 6.27 -3.96
CA TYR A 47 13.66 6.06 -4.64
C TYR A 47 12.51 5.84 -3.65
N GLY A 48 12.74 5.01 -2.62
CA GLY A 48 11.74 4.77 -1.58
C GLY A 48 11.36 6.05 -0.83
N VAL A 49 12.34 6.92 -0.55
CA VAL A 49 12.09 8.21 0.10
C VAL A 49 11.28 9.14 -0.81
N ILE A 50 11.68 9.31 -2.07
CA ILE A 50 10.94 10.17 -3.03
C ILE A 50 9.51 9.65 -3.20
N PHE A 51 9.37 8.35 -3.42
CA PHE A 51 8.06 7.72 -3.62
C PHE A 51 7.16 7.89 -2.39
N GLY A 52 7.71 7.72 -1.18
CA GLY A 52 6.99 7.94 0.06
C GLY A 52 6.59 9.42 0.26
N LEU A 53 7.49 10.37 -0.03
CA LEU A 53 7.19 11.80 0.02
C LEU A 53 6.10 12.19 -0.99
N PHE A 54 6.20 11.70 -2.22
CA PHE A 54 5.20 11.95 -3.26
C PHE A 54 3.84 11.38 -2.86
N GLY A 55 3.80 10.14 -2.37
CA GLY A 55 2.58 9.52 -1.86
C GLY A 55 1.94 10.30 -0.70
N MET A 56 2.75 10.76 0.26
CA MET A 56 2.27 11.63 1.34
C MET A 56 1.71 12.96 0.81
N GLY A 57 2.38 13.57 -0.18
CA GLY A 57 1.93 14.83 -0.79
C GLY A 57 0.57 14.69 -1.47
N VAL A 58 0.38 13.62 -2.25
CA VAL A 58 -0.91 13.32 -2.90
C VAL A 58 -2.00 13.06 -1.86
N CYS A 59 -1.73 12.23 -0.84
CA CYS A 59 -2.71 11.98 0.23
C CYS A 59 -3.08 13.27 0.97
N LEU A 60 -2.10 14.13 1.28
CA LEU A 60 -2.34 15.39 1.96
C LEU A 60 -3.19 16.34 1.11
N TYR A 61 -2.88 16.45 -0.18
CA TYR A 61 -3.67 17.24 -1.13
C TYR A 61 -5.12 16.75 -1.19
N ASP A 62 -5.34 15.43 -1.28
CA ASP A 62 -6.68 14.84 -1.32
C ASP A 62 -7.44 15.05 0.00
N ILE A 63 -6.77 14.93 1.15
CA ILE A 63 -7.37 15.23 2.46
C ILE A 63 -7.80 16.69 2.53
N LEU A 64 -6.93 17.63 2.13
CA LEU A 64 -7.25 19.06 2.13
C LEU A 64 -8.43 19.36 1.22
N ASN A 65 -8.50 18.76 0.04
CA ASN A 65 -9.63 18.91 -0.88
C ASN A 65 -10.94 18.39 -0.25
N ILE A 66 -10.92 17.23 0.39
CA ILE A 66 -12.12 16.67 1.03
C ILE A 66 -12.58 17.55 2.19
N VAL A 67 -11.63 18.04 3.00
CA VAL A 67 -11.94 18.92 4.15
C VAL A 67 -12.49 20.27 3.67
N GLN A 68 -11.93 20.84 2.60
CA GLN A 68 -12.40 22.11 2.02
C GLN A 68 -13.78 21.99 1.35
N CYS A 69 -14.12 20.84 0.77
CA CYS A 69 -15.43 20.61 0.14
C CYS A 69 -16.59 20.38 1.12
N GLY A 70 -16.34 20.12 2.41
CA GLY A 70 -17.38 20.05 3.45
C GLY A 70 -18.04 18.68 3.63
N ARG A 71 -19.39 18.65 3.75
CA ARG A 71 -20.17 17.43 4.12
C ARG A 71 -20.36 16.43 2.97
N THR A 72 -20.13 16.84 1.73
CA THR A 72 -20.32 16.01 0.53
C THR A 72 -19.05 15.95 -0.31
N LEU A 73 -18.70 14.78 -0.84
CA LEU A 73 -17.57 14.68 -1.78
C LEU A 73 -17.83 15.59 -2.99
N PRO A 74 -16.78 16.22 -3.58
CA PRO A 74 -16.97 16.99 -4.79
C PRO A 74 -17.55 16.12 -5.90
N CYS A 75 -18.68 16.54 -6.49
CA CYS A 75 -19.36 15.89 -7.61
C CYS A 75 -18.47 15.71 -8.86
N SER A 76 -17.24 16.23 -8.84
CA SER A 76 -16.18 16.06 -9.84
C SER A 76 -15.42 14.74 -9.73
N CYS A 77 -15.48 14.01 -8.62
CA CYS A 77 -15.15 12.58 -8.64
C CYS A 77 -16.34 11.92 -9.33
N SER A 78 -16.21 11.70 -10.65
CA SER A 78 -17.24 11.04 -11.46
C SER A 78 -17.95 9.99 -10.63
N ARG A 79 -19.26 10.17 -10.45
CA ARG A 79 -20.22 9.07 -10.44
C ARG A 79 -19.99 8.31 -11.74
N GLY A 80 -18.90 7.53 -11.81
CA GLY A 80 -18.87 6.33 -12.61
C GLY A 80 -20.06 5.57 -12.09
N LYS A 81 -21.09 5.51 -12.93
CA LYS A 81 -22.36 4.83 -12.72
C LYS A 81 -22.06 3.35 -12.45
N ILE A 82 -21.58 3.04 -11.27
CA ILE A 82 -21.87 1.77 -10.66
C ILE A 82 -23.16 2.07 -9.92
N ASP A 83 -24.28 1.99 -10.66
CA ASP A 83 -25.63 1.84 -10.11
C ASP A 83 -25.73 0.50 -9.35
N PHE A 84 -24.76 0.20 -8.48
CA PHE A 84 -24.95 -0.82 -7.47
C PHE A 84 -25.94 -0.22 -6.50
N HIS A 85 -27.09 -0.87 -6.48
CA HIS A 85 -28.34 -0.59 -5.79
C HIS A 85 -28.20 -0.53 -4.24
N LEU A 86 -27.08 -0.03 -3.69
CA LEU A 86 -26.88 0.22 -2.27
C LEU A 86 -27.45 1.59 -1.92
N LYS A 87 -28.78 1.65 -1.85
CA LYS A 87 -29.56 2.71 -1.17
C LYS A 87 -29.23 2.88 0.33
N PHE A 88 -28.26 2.12 0.86
CA PHE A 88 -27.95 2.00 2.28
C PHE A 88 -26.74 2.81 2.76
N LEU A 89 -25.88 3.33 1.87
CA LEU A 89 -24.79 4.22 2.29
C LEU A 89 -25.18 5.68 2.09
N THR A 90 -25.26 6.42 3.20
CA THR A 90 -25.39 7.88 3.09
C THR A 90 -24.07 8.46 2.56
N PRO A 91 -24.12 9.57 1.78
CA PRO A 91 -22.93 10.21 1.23
C PRO A 91 -21.90 10.62 2.30
N GLU A 92 -22.34 10.80 3.55
CA GLU A 92 -21.48 11.08 4.69
C GLU A 92 -20.59 9.88 5.05
N HIS A 93 -21.13 8.66 5.03
CA HIS A 93 -20.36 7.45 5.31
C HIS A 93 -19.33 7.14 4.21
N GLU A 94 -19.66 7.44 2.95
CA GLU A 94 -18.72 7.30 1.83
C GLU A 94 -17.52 8.24 2.01
N ARG A 95 -17.79 9.48 2.41
CA ARG A 95 -16.76 10.49 2.69
C ARG A 95 -15.86 10.06 3.84
N ASP A 96 -16.45 9.61 4.94
CA ASP A 96 -15.71 9.20 6.13
C ASP A 96 -14.84 7.97 5.85
N CYS A 97 -15.35 7.00 5.10
CA CYS A 97 -14.57 5.85 4.65
C CYS A 97 -13.38 6.26 3.77
N LYS A 98 -13.60 7.16 2.81
CA LYS A 98 -12.52 7.70 1.95
C LYS A 98 -11.48 8.45 2.77
N LEU A 99 -11.90 9.25 3.75
CA LEU A 99 -11.00 10.00 4.62
C LEU A 99 -10.17 9.07 5.50
N ILE A 100 -10.80 8.06 6.12
CA ILE A 100 -10.11 7.04 6.92
C ILE A 100 -9.07 6.31 6.06
N ASN A 101 -9.44 5.92 4.84
CA ASN A 101 -8.51 5.26 3.93
C ASN A 101 -7.33 6.16 3.56
N LEU A 102 -7.58 7.44 3.24
CA LEU A 102 -6.52 8.41 2.93
C LEU A 102 -5.57 8.65 4.11
N VAL A 103 -6.11 8.77 5.32
CA VAL A 103 -5.29 8.92 6.55
C VAL A 103 -4.45 7.67 6.80
N LEU A 104 -5.02 6.48 6.60
CA LEU A 104 -4.28 5.22 6.73
C LEU A 104 -3.16 5.12 5.68
N SER A 105 -3.45 5.45 4.42
CA SER A 105 -2.45 5.51 3.35
C SER A 105 -1.33 6.51 3.67
N PHE A 106 -1.68 7.70 4.16
CA PHE A 106 -0.70 8.70 4.60
C PHE A 106 0.23 8.13 5.68
N GLN A 107 -0.32 7.47 6.70
CA GLN A 107 0.49 6.82 7.74
C GLN A 107 1.41 5.73 7.17
N CYS A 108 0.91 4.90 6.25
CA CYS A 108 1.73 3.88 5.61
C CYS A 108 2.90 4.49 4.80
N TYR A 109 2.67 5.59 4.08
CA TYR A 109 3.74 6.29 3.36
C TYR A 109 4.72 6.99 4.30
N ALA A 110 4.25 7.57 5.41
CA ALA A 110 5.11 8.13 6.45
C ALA A 110 6.01 7.06 7.08
N LEU A 111 5.46 5.87 7.38
CA LEU A 111 6.23 4.72 7.86
C LEU A 111 7.25 4.22 6.83
N LEU A 112 6.95 4.31 5.53
CA LEU A 112 7.88 3.97 4.46
C LEU A 112 9.06 4.96 4.40
N VAL A 113 8.80 6.27 4.48
CA VAL A 113 9.86 7.30 4.55
C VAL A 113 10.69 7.15 5.83
N TYR A 114 10.04 6.91 6.96
CA TYR A 114 10.73 6.69 8.23
C TYR A 114 11.55 5.38 8.23
N GLY A 115 11.01 4.31 7.64
CA GLY A 115 11.67 3.02 7.51
C GLY A 115 12.90 3.07 6.60
N THR A 116 12.83 3.81 5.48
CA THR A 116 13.96 4.03 4.56
C THR A 116 15.07 4.85 5.20
N THR A 117 14.72 5.96 5.87
CA THR A 117 15.69 6.83 6.53
C THR A 117 16.38 6.15 7.72
N MET A 118 15.63 5.44 8.56
CA MET A 118 16.17 4.71 9.71
C MET A 118 16.75 3.34 9.37
N LYS A 119 16.72 2.92 8.10
CA LYS A 119 17.13 1.59 7.63
C LYS A 119 16.50 0.45 8.45
N ARG A 120 15.22 0.60 8.79
CA ARG A 120 14.45 -0.38 9.57
C ARG A 120 13.43 -1.07 8.67
N PRO A 121 13.76 -2.25 8.10
CA PRO A 121 12.90 -2.94 7.13
C PRO A 121 11.53 -3.35 7.70
N ASN A 122 11.40 -3.51 9.02
CA ASN A 122 10.15 -3.91 9.65
C ASN A 122 9.02 -2.89 9.45
N LEU A 123 9.35 -1.61 9.24
CA LEU A 123 8.37 -0.53 9.06
C LEU A 123 7.74 -0.52 7.66
N PHE A 124 8.28 -1.29 6.72
CA PHE A 124 7.77 -1.43 5.36
C PHE A 124 6.61 -2.44 5.30
N LEU A 125 6.51 -3.33 6.29
CA LEU A 125 5.53 -4.42 6.29
C LEU A 125 4.08 -3.93 6.17
N PRO A 126 3.62 -2.92 6.94
CA PRO A 126 2.24 -2.43 6.84
C PRO A 126 1.89 -1.95 5.43
N TRP A 127 2.80 -1.19 4.81
CA TRP A 127 2.63 -0.70 3.44
C TRP A 127 2.59 -1.87 2.44
N LEU A 128 3.53 -2.80 2.53
CA LEU A 128 3.58 -3.97 1.64
C LEU A 128 2.32 -4.84 1.74
N THR A 129 1.81 -5.07 2.95
CA THR A 129 0.61 -5.88 3.17
C THR A 129 -0.65 -5.18 2.67
N LEU A 130 -0.79 -3.88 2.94
CA LEU A 130 -1.98 -3.14 2.55
C LEU A 130 -2.06 -3.00 1.03
N TYR A 131 -0.96 -2.67 0.37
CA TYR A 131 -0.93 -2.56 -1.09
C TYR A 131 -1.04 -3.92 -1.79
N ALA A 132 -0.56 -5.01 -1.18
CA ALA A 132 -0.83 -6.35 -1.71
C ALA A 132 -2.33 -6.67 -1.69
N LEU A 133 -3.05 -6.28 -0.63
CA LEU A 133 -4.50 -6.43 -0.55
C LEU A 133 -5.22 -5.59 -1.61
N VAL A 134 -4.77 -4.34 -1.82
CA VAL A 134 -5.30 -3.47 -2.89
C VAL A 134 -5.09 -4.11 -4.27
N ILE A 135 -3.90 -4.64 -4.56
CA ILE A 135 -3.61 -5.34 -5.82
C ILE A 135 -4.51 -6.57 -5.99
N ILE A 136 -4.74 -7.37 -4.94
CA ILE A 136 -5.64 -8.53 -5.00
C ILE A 136 -7.08 -8.07 -5.29
N GLY A 137 -7.54 -7.01 -4.63
CA GLY A 137 -8.85 -6.42 -4.89
C GLY A 137 -8.99 -5.91 -6.33
N ASP A 138 -7.94 -5.29 -6.85
CA ASP A 138 -7.90 -4.79 -8.23
C ASP A 138 -7.99 -5.92 -9.26
N ILE A 139 -7.24 -7.02 -9.03
CA ILE A 139 -7.33 -8.24 -9.85
C ILE A 139 -8.73 -8.86 -9.77
N PHE A 140 -9.35 -8.87 -8.59
CA PHE A 140 -10.71 -9.38 -8.42
C PHE A 140 -11.73 -8.54 -9.20
N VAL A 141 -11.67 -7.21 -9.09
CA VAL A 141 -12.54 -6.28 -9.85
C VAL A 141 -12.33 -6.46 -11.34
N PHE A 142 -11.08 -6.55 -11.80
CA PHE A 142 -10.74 -6.80 -13.20
C PHE A 142 -11.33 -8.12 -13.70
N THR A 143 -11.25 -9.17 -12.89
CA THR A 143 -11.82 -10.48 -13.19
C THR A 143 -13.36 -10.40 -13.28
N MET A 144 -14.00 -9.65 -12.40
CA MET A 144 -15.46 -9.47 -12.45
C MET A 144 -15.92 -8.67 -13.66
N GLN A 145 -15.19 -7.61 -14.03
CA GLN A 145 -15.46 -6.81 -15.23
C GLN A 145 -15.32 -7.63 -16.51
N LEU A 146 -14.28 -8.48 -16.60
CA LEU A 146 -14.10 -9.44 -17.70
C LEU A 146 -15.33 -10.30 -17.96
N PHE A 147 -15.96 -10.79 -16.88
CA PHE A 147 -17.12 -11.66 -16.98
C PHE A 147 -18.42 -10.90 -17.30
N THR A 148 -18.50 -9.60 -17.01
CA THR A 148 -19.73 -8.80 -17.17
C THR A 148 -19.77 -8.00 -18.47
N GLU A 149 -18.66 -7.39 -18.87
CA GLU A 149 -18.60 -6.44 -20.00
C GLU A 149 -17.84 -6.99 -21.23
N GLY A 150 -17.16 -8.13 -21.10
CA GLY A 150 -16.32 -8.70 -22.16
C GLY A 150 -14.93 -8.04 -22.24
N CYS A 151 -14.25 -8.18 -23.39
CA CYS A 151 -12.85 -7.73 -23.57
C CYS A 151 -12.73 -6.27 -24.07
N ASP A 152 -13.76 -5.43 -23.89
CA ASP A 152 -13.71 -4.01 -24.23
C ASP A 152 -13.11 -3.22 -23.06
N PHE A 153 -11.80 -3.37 -22.90
CA PHE A 153 -11.09 -2.79 -21.78
C PHE A 153 -10.61 -1.36 -22.03
N GLU A 154 -10.87 -0.49 -21.06
CA GLU A 154 -10.21 0.80 -21.00
C GLU A 154 -8.73 0.61 -20.64
N LYS A 155 -7.85 0.75 -21.64
CA LYS A 155 -6.37 0.59 -21.53
C LYS A 155 -5.75 1.36 -20.34
N ARG A 156 -6.41 2.44 -19.90
CA ARG A 156 -6.00 3.26 -18.75
C ARG A 156 -6.00 2.46 -17.46
N PHE A 157 -7.02 1.62 -17.23
CA PHE A 157 -7.13 0.79 -16.03
C PHE A 157 -5.95 -0.18 -15.93
N LEU A 158 -5.69 -0.92 -17.02
CA LEU A 158 -4.60 -1.90 -17.08
C LEU A 158 -3.22 -1.23 -16.88
N SER A 159 -3.00 -0.06 -17.48
CA SER A 159 -1.75 0.69 -17.27
C SER A 159 -1.55 1.14 -15.82
N SER A 160 -2.63 1.55 -15.14
CA SER A 160 -2.61 1.95 -13.74
C SER A 160 -2.27 0.77 -12.82
N SER A 161 -2.93 -0.37 -13.03
CA SER A 161 -2.68 -1.60 -12.25
C SER A 161 -1.24 -2.10 -12.42
N LEU A 162 -0.69 -2.06 -13.64
CA LEU A 162 0.70 -2.44 -13.90
C LEU A 162 1.70 -1.54 -13.15
N ILE A 163 1.46 -0.23 -13.14
CA ILE A 163 2.30 0.73 -12.40
C ILE A 163 2.24 0.44 -10.89
N LEU A 164 1.05 0.13 -10.37
CA LEU A 164 0.87 -0.23 -8.96
C LEU A 164 1.67 -1.48 -8.58
N VAL A 165 1.58 -2.54 -9.40
CA VAL A 165 2.34 -3.78 -9.19
C VAL A 165 3.84 -3.55 -9.30
N TYR A 166 4.29 -2.77 -10.28
CA TYR A 166 5.71 -2.42 -10.43
C TYR A 166 6.23 -1.68 -9.19
N ASN A 167 5.52 -0.66 -8.73
CA ASN A 167 5.89 0.10 -7.52
C ASN A 167 5.96 -0.80 -6.29
N TRP A 168 5.01 -1.73 -6.14
CA TRP A 168 5.02 -2.69 -5.06
C TRP A 168 6.25 -3.63 -5.12
N LEU A 169 6.60 -4.13 -6.31
CA LEU A 169 7.78 -4.98 -6.51
C LEU A 169 9.09 -4.25 -6.19
N VAL A 170 9.22 -2.97 -6.56
CA VAL A 170 10.39 -2.15 -6.24
C VAL A 170 10.56 -2.01 -4.73
N ILE A 171 9.50 -1.63 -4.00
CA ILE A 171 9.56 -1.50 -2.54
C ILE A 171 9.80 -2.85 -1.86
N PHE A 172 9.24 -3.93 -2.40
CA PHE A 172 9.50 -5.29 -1.92
C PHE A 172 10.98 -5.68 -2.07
N CYS A 173 11.60 -5.38 -3.22
CA CYS A 173 13.03 -5.61 -3.42
C CYS A 173 13.89 -4.73 -2.50
N LEU A 174 13.47 -3.48 -2.25
CA LEU A 174 14.13 -2.60 -1.28
C LEU A 174 14.12 -3.21 0.14
N PHE A 175 12.97 -3.74 0.57
CA PHE A 175 12.85 -4.44 1.85
C PHE A 175 13.81 -5.65 1.95
N ILE A 176 13.98 -6.40 0.86
CA ILE A 176 14.89 -7.54 0.81
C ILE A 176 16.35 -7.11 0.92
N ASN A 177 16.72 -6.02 0.24
CA ASN A 177 18.09 -5.50 0.26
C ASN A 177 18.47 -4.88 1.62
N LEU A 178 17.53 -4.21 2.31
CA LEU A 178 17.73 -3.60 3.64
C LEU A 178 17.77 -4.59 4.81
N LYS A 179 17.31 -5.82 4.63
CA LYS A 179 17.29 -6.86 5.67
C LYS A 179 18.61 -7.65 5.76
N ILE A 180 19.63 -7.22 5.01
CA ILE A 180 21.01 -7.72 5.07
C ILE A 180 21.79 -6.90 6.09
#